data_AF-A0A942NDU8-F1
#
_entry.id   AF-A0A942NDU8-F1
#
_cell.length_a   1.000
_cell.length_b   1.000
_cell.length_c   1.000
_cell.angle_alpha   90.00
_cell.angle_beta   90.00
_cell.angle_gamma   90.00
#
_symmetry.space_group_name_H-M   'P 1'
#
loop_
_entity.id
_entity.type
_entity.pdbx_description
1 polymer ?
#
loop_
_entity_poly.entity_id
_entity_poly.type
_entity_poly.pdbx_seq_one_letter_code
_entity_poly.pdbx_strand_id
1 'polypeptide(L)' 'MKTVSLKIDNEIFEESEDILSKIKISRNRYINEAIRMFNKIQKRKMLEEMLQNESLLVRDESINVLQEFESIEPKDESI' A
#
# COMPACT_ATOMS: atom_id res chain seq x y z
N MET A 1 1.60 -16.83 -18.77
CA MET A 1 2.37 -15.57 -18.95
C MET A 1 1.82 -14.86 -20.17
N LYS A 2 1.71 -13.53 -20.16
CA LYS A 2 1.39 -12.73 -21.36
C LYS A 2 2.67 -12.04 -21.83
N THR A 3 2.90 -11.99 -23.14
CA THR A 3 4.02 -11.24 -23.72
C THR A 3 3.64 -9.76 -23.81
N VAL A 4 4.55 -8.89 -23.38
CA VAL A 4 4.39 -7.44 -23.41
C VAL A 4 5.65 -6.84 -24.01
N SER A 5 5.48 -5.81 -24.84
CA SER A 5 6.57 -4.96 -25.31
C SER A 5 6.69 -3.77 -24.36
N LEU A 6 7.84 -3.59 -23.73
CA LEU A 6 8.10 -2.56 -22.73
C LEU A 6 9.35 -1.76 -23.12
N LYS A 7 9.23 -0.43 -23.08
CA LYS A 7 10.38 0.47 -23.19
C LYS A 7 10.93 0.75 -21.79
N ILE A 8 12.24 0.64 -21.62
CA ILE A 8 12.95 0.88 -20.37
C ILE A 8 14.08 1.85 -20.69
N ASP A 9 14.38 2.77 -19.76
CA ASP A 9 15.51 3.67 -19.90
C ASP A 9 16.84 2.90 -19.91
N ASN A 10 17.79 3.36 -20.72
CA ASN A 10 19.06 2.67 -20.92
C ASN A 10 19.83 2.50 -19.61
N GLU A 11 19.85 3.53 -18.76
CA GLU A 11 20.55 3.48 -17.47
C GLU A 11 20.00 2.37 -16.55
N ILE A 12 18.67 2.26 -16.46
CA ILE A 12 17.99 1.22 -15.66
C ILE A 12 18.26 -0.16 -16.26
N PHE A 13 18.26 -0.26 -17.58
CA PHE A 13 18.54 -1.51 -18.28
C PHE A 13 19.97 -1.99 -18.03
N GLU A 14 20.97 -1.13 -18.20
CA GLU A 14 22.38 -1.46 -17.97
C GLU A 14 22.64 -1.88 -16.53
N GLU A 15 22.12 -1.13 -15.56
CA GLU A 15 22.22 -1.49 -14.14
C GLU A 15 21.57 -2.86 -13.86
N SER A 16 20.40 -3.11 -14.43
CA SER A 16 19.70 -4.39 -14.27
C SER A 16 20.52 -5.55 -14.84
N GLU A 17 21.14 -5.39 -16.02
CA GLU A 17 21.98 -6.43 -16.62
C GLU A 17 23.25 -6.71 -15.79
N ASP A 18 23.88 -5.67 -15.25
CA ASP A 18 25.02 -5.81 -14.34
C ASP A 18 24.66 -6.59 -13.08
N ILE A 19 23.48 -6.36 -12.51
CA ILE A 19 22.97 -7.12 -11.36
C ILE A 19 22.70 -8.57 -11.76
N LEU A 20 22.01 -8.78 -12.89
CA LEU A 20 21.64 -10.11 -13.38
C LEU A 20 22.86 -10.99 -13.64
N SER A 21 23.97 -10.39 -14.12
CA SER A 21 25.25 -11.08 -14.32
C SER A 21 25.78 -11.73 -13.04
N LYS A 22 25.49 -11.13 -11.88
CA LYS A 22 25.97 -11.57 -10.56
C LYS A 22 25.02 -12.58 -9.92
N ILE A 23 23.71 -12.37 -10.02
CA ILE A 23 22.70 -13.18 -9.31
C ILE A 23 22.14 -14.36 -10.12
N LYS A 24 22.49 -14.47 -11.41
CA LYS A 24 22.17 -15.60 -12.31
C LYS A 24 20.67 -15.98 -12.37
N ILE A 25 19.78 -14.99 -12.41
CA ILE A 25 18.37 -15.21 -12.71
C ILE A 25 18.02 -14.63 -14.08
N SER A 26 16.90 -15.07 -14.66
CA SER A 26 16.47 -14.52 -15.95
C SER A 26 15.94 -13.09 -15.80
N ARG A 27 16.22 -12.25 -16.80
CA ARG A 27 15.69 -10.88 -16.89
C ARG A 27 14.18 -10.81 -16.68
N ASN A 28 13.44 -11.72 -17.32
CA ASN A 28 11.98 -11.80 -17.19
C ASN A 28 11.55 -12.07 -15.74
N ARG A 29 12.25 -12.96 -15.02
CA ARG A 29 11.96 -13.22 -13.61
C ARG A 29 12.22 -11.99 -12.76
N TYR A 30 13.35 -11.31 -12.99
CA TYR A 30 13.71 -10.09 -12.27
C TYR A 30 12.68 -8.98 -12.47
N ILE A 31 12.29 -8.72 -13.73
CA ILE A 31 11.25 -7.73 -14.05
C ILE A 31 9.91 -8.08 -13.39
N ASN A 32 9.48 -9.34 -13.44
CA ASN A 32 8.22 -9.75 -12.80
C ASN A 32 8.26 -9.57 -11.28
N GLU A 33 9.37 -9.89 -10.63
CA GLU A 33 9.51 -9.70 -9.18
C GLU A 33 9.53 -8.22 -8.80
N ALA A 34 10.23 -7.38 -9.58
CA ALA A 34 10.21 -5.93 -9.39
C ALA A 34 8.78 -5.35 -9.50
N ILE A 35 8.04 -5.74 -10.54
CA ILE A 35 6.63 -5.35 -10.73
C ILE A 35 5.76 -5.85 -9.58
N ARG A 36 5.96 -7.09 -9.13
CA ARG A 36 5.20 -7.67 -7.99
C ARG A 36 5.42 -6.84 -6.72
N MET A 37 6.67 -6.48 -6.42
CA MET A 37 7.01 -5.65 -5.27
C MET A 37 6.38 -4.26 -5.38
N PHE A 38 6.50 -3.61 -6.54
CA PHE A 38 5.93 -2.30 -6.77
C PHE A 38 4.40 -2.30 -6.64
N ASN A 39 3.72 -3.31 -7.19
CA ASN A 39 2.27 -3.49 -7.05
C ASN A 39 1.84 -3.59 -5.57
N LYS A 40 2.64 -4.25 -4.72
CA LYS A 40 2.35 -4.34 -3.28
C LYS A 40 2.40 -2.96 -2.61
N ILE A 41 3.35 -2.12 -3.01
CA ILE A 41 3.46 -0.74 -2.51
C ILE A 41 2.25 0.08 -2.98
N GLN A 42 1.90 0.02 -4.26
CA GLN A 42 0.76 0.78 -4.79
C GLN A 42 -0.56 0.37 -4.16
N LYS A 43 -0.79 -0.93 -3.96
CA LYS A 43 -1.99 -1.42 -3.26
C LYS A 43 -2.11 -0.89 -1.84
N ARG A 44 -0.98 -0.78 -1.12
CA ARG A 44 -0.98 -0.21 0.23
C ARG A 44 -1.34 1.28 0.22
N LYS A 45 -0.80 2.05 -0.73
CA LYS A 45 -1.14 3.46 -0.90
C LYS A 45 -2.62 3.66 -1.23
N MET A 46 -3.16 2.86 -2.15
CA MET A 46 -4.59 2.91 -2.48
C MET A 46 -5.47 2.59 -1.27
N LEU A 47 -5.08 1.59 -0.46
CA LEU A 47 -5.80 1.26 0.77
C LEU A 47 -5.73 2.39 1.81
N GLU A 48 -4.56 3.00 1.97
CA GLU A 48 -4.36 4.14 2.87
C GLU A 48 -5.27 5.31 2.49
N GLU A 49 -5.32 5.68 1.21
CA GLU A 49 -6.22 6.72 0.70
C GLU A 49 -7.70 6.38 0.93
N MET A 50 -8.10 5.12 0.69
CA MET A 50 -9.46 4.67 0.96
C MET A 50 -9.82 4.80 2.44
N LEU A 51 -8.96 4.29 3.33
CA LEU A 51 -9.19 4.35 4.78
C LEU A 51 -9.25 5.79 5.30
N GLN A 52 -8.39 6.68 4.78
CA GLN A 52 -8.42 8.09 5.15
C GLN A 52 -9.75 8.74 4.74
N ASN A 53 -10.21 8.49 3.52
CA ASN A 53 -11.47 9.03 3.03
C ASN A 53 -12.67 8.49 3.82
N GLU A 54 -12.71 7.18 4.06
CA GLU A 54 -13.77 6.53 4.84
C GLU A 54 -13.78 7.05 6.29
N SER A 55 -12.61 7.17 6.93
CA SER A 55 -12.49 7.71 8.28
C SER A 55 -12.99 9.15 8.37
N LEU A 56 -12.63 10.00 7.40
CA LEU A 56 -13.11 11.39 7.36
C LEU A 56 -14.63 11.45 7.15
N LEU A 57 -15.19 10.59 6.31
CA LEU A 57 -16.61 10.55 6.01
C LEU A 57 -17.46 10.20 7.24
N VAL A 58 -17.01 9.26 8.07
CA VAL A 58 -17.75 8.78 9.25
C VAL A 58 -17.36 9.49 10.55
N ARG A 59 -16.37 10.40 10.51
CA ARG A 59 -15.75 10.98 11.71
C ARG A 59 -16.77 11.64 12.64
N ASP A 60 -17.56 12.56 12.11
CA ASP A 60 -18.44 13.40 12.92
C ASP A 60 -19.56 12.56 13.54
N GLU A 61 -20.14 11.63 12.77
CA GLU A 61 -21.14 10.67 13.27
C GLU A 61 -20.56 9.75 14.35
N SER A 62 -19.34 9.25 14.15
CA SER A 62 -18.67 8.37 15.12
C SER A 62 -18.42 9.11 16.45
N ILE A 63 -18.09 10.40 16.40
CA ILE A 63 -17.92 11.24 17.60
C ILE A 63 -19.26 11.48 18.29
N ASN A 64 -20.34 11.75 17.55
CA ASN A 64 -21.67 11.95 18.13
C ASN A 64 -22.13 10.69 18.88
N VAL A 65 -22.03 9.53 18.23
CA VAL A 65 -22.38 8.24 18.85
C VAL A 65 -21.53 7.99 20.10
N LEU A 66 -20.21 8.27 20.06
CA LEU A 66 -19.35 8.14 21.23
C LEU A 66 -19.83 9.02 22.40
N GLN A 67 -20.19 10.28 22.13
CA GLN A 67 -20.73 11.20 23.15
C GLN A 67 -22.05 10.70 23.75
N GLU A 68 -22.92 10.11 22.93
CA GLU A 68 -24.15 9.48 23.41
C GLU A 68 -23.85 8.34 24.39
N PHE A 69 -22.89 7.46 24.08
CA PHE A 69 -22.47 6.40 25.00
C PHE A 69 -21.86 6.93 26.30
N GLU A 70 -20.97 7.91 26.22
CA GLU A 70 -20.36 8.57 27.40
C GLU A 70 -21.42 9.24 28.29
N SER A 71 -22.53 9.72 27.72
CA SER A 71 -23.63 10.32 28.48
C SER A 71 -24.50 9.30 29.22
N ILE A 72 -24.45 8.02 28.81
CA ILE A 72 -25.23 6.92 29.40
C ILE A 72 -24.40 6.17 30.45
N GLU A 73 -23.06 6.20 30.37
CA GLU A 73 -22.21 5.64 31.42
C GLU A 73 -22.37 6.45 32.73
N PRO A 74 -22.76 5.82 33.85
CA PRO A 74 -22.65 6.47 35.13
C PRO A 74 -21.17 6.74 35.37
N LYS A 75 -20.80 8.00 35.65
CA LYS A 75 -19.45 8.34 36.10
C LYS A 75 -19.11 7.41 37.26
N ASP A 76 -18.17 6.51 37.05
CA ASP A 76 -17.66 5.65 38.10
C ASP A 76 -16.90 6.56 39.09
N GLU A 77 -17.63 7.14 40.04
CA GLU A 77 -17.07 7.81 41.22
C GLU A 77 -16.57 6.70 42.16
N SER A 78 -15.52 5.99 41.74
CA SER A 78 -14.78 5.09 42.62
C SER A 78 -13.30 5.51 42.67
N ILE A 79 -13.00 6.06 43.85
CA ILE A 79 -11.75 6.55 44.46
C ILE A 79 -10.51 5.70 44.14
#